data_AF-A0A9P1BW60-F1
#
_entry.id   AF-A0A9P1BW60-F1
#
_cell.length_a   1.000
_cell.length_b   1.000
_cell.length_c   1.000
_cell.angle_alpha   90.00
_cell.angle_beta   90.00
_cell.angle_gamma   90.00
#
_symmetry.space_group_name_H-M   'P 1'
#
loop_
_entity.id
_entity.type
_entity.pdbx_description
1 polymer ?
#
loop_
_entity_poly.entity_id
_entity_poly.type
_entity_poly.pdbx_seq_one_letter_code
_entity_poly.pdbx_strand_id
1 'polypeptide(L)'
;MAHKWTAEDFCHELQHVANLLVKRPNSQMGEACLVSLKQRLTNVTDMTASTLSALYDKVEAAELPQNIKDDILQTMDSLSVSTESNLQLETKASSLHCLPPYLTTADWKALSQCHVLDAMRIISERMKKLGIKSMKEETNKTAVATLLHLHVTVHKNPLPCAWTIYGMVVDLAQVFNHTEVGQSVPGLKMYPSSPSQLAKDWLKKAYGNEEPSMSDLSVATFYPKIPLRSTSSLLWAEAPAHCKHLQKGNAKKEHADPLMSKLNDFMEKWDSKQDQEKLQNMQHSRMNPLPLQNTGQQAMSGLPGWPVQPSAGSRPDHAGPLPVQNGTPAAEASNFH
;
A
#
# COMPACT_ATOMS: atom_id res chain seq x y z
N MET A 1 1.41 16.23 -18.77
CA MET A 1 0.25 16.58 -17.92
C MET A 1 -0.99 16.12 -18.67
N ALA A 2 -1.78 15.19 -18.13
CA ALA A 2 -3.00 14.76 -18.81
C ALA A 2 -4.08 15.85 -18.65
N HIS A 3 -4.72 16.23 -19.75
CA HIS A 3 -5.83 17.19 -19.74
C HIS A 3 -6.96 16.62 -18.87
N LYS A 4 -7.36 17.34 -17.82
CA LYS A 4 -8.47 16.94 -16.96
C LYS A 4 -9.77 17.19 -17.74
N TRP A 5 -10.52 16.12 -18.02
CA TRP A 5 -11.77 16.20 -18.75
C TRP A 5 -12.89 16.79 -17.90
N THR A 6 -13.57 17.79 -18.44
CA THR A 6 -14.72 18.44 -17.81
C THR A 6 -16.04 17.91 -18.39
N ALA A 7 -17.16 18.17 -17.71
CA ALA A 7 -18.49 17.84 -18.23
C ALA A 7 -18.81 18.60 -19.53
N GLU A 8 -18.24 19.79 -19.72
CA GLU A 8 -18.39 20.58 -20.94
C GLU A 8 -17.63 19.95 -22.12
N ASP A 9 -16.41 19.44 -21.88
CA ASP A 9 -15.65 18.68 -22.88
C ASP A 9 -16.43 17.44 -23.36
N PHE A 10 -17.10 16.76 -22.43
CA PHE A 10 -17.97 15.64 -22.76
C PHE A 10 -19.18 16.03 -23.59
N CYS A 11 -19.86 17.13 -23.25
CA CYS A 11 -20.98 17.63 -24.04
C CYS A 11 -20.55 17.96 -25.48
N HIS A 12 -19.39 18.58 -25.65
CA HIS A 12 -18.85 18.89 -26.98
C HIS A 12 -18.54 17.63 -27.78
N GLU A 13 -17.88 16.63 -27.18
CA GLU A 13 -17.59 15.39 -27.89
C GLU A 13 -18.85 14.59 -28.20
N LEU A 14 -19.81 14.52 -27.27
CA LEU A 14 -21.12 13.90 -27.50
C LEU A 14 -21.79 14.47 -28.75
N GLN A 15 -21.78 15.79 -28.91
CA GLN A 15 -22.33 16.46 -30.08
C GLN A 15 -21.56 16.12 -31.37
N HIS A 16 -20.22 16.05 -31.31
CA HIS A 16 -19.41 15.66 -32.46
C HIS A 16 -19.65 14.19 -32.87
N VAL A 17 -19.80 13.29 -31.90
CA VAL A 17 -20.08 11.88 -32.15
C VAL A 17 -21.49 11.69 -32.71
N ALA A 18 -22.49 12.40 -32.18
CA ALA A 18 -23.84 12.40 -32.74
C ALA A 18 -23.85 12.85 -34.21
N ASN A 19 -23.20 13.98 -34.51
CA ASN A 19 -23.04 14.47 -35.88
C ASN A 19 -22.34 13.48 -36.81
N LEU A 20 -21.34 12.75 -36.30
CA LEU A 20 -20.60 11.74 -37.06
C LEU A 20 -21.50 10.54 -37.39
N LEU A 21 -22.30 10.08 -36.43
CA LEU A 21 -23.20 8.94 -36.58
C LEU A 21 -24.37 9.26 -37.52
N VAL A 22 -24.88 10.49 -37.51
CA VAL A 22 -25.87 10.96 -38.50
C VAL A 22 -25.27 10.95 -39.91
N LYS A 23 -24.03 11.41 -40.07
CA LYS A 23 -23.37 11.47 -41.39
C LYS A 23 -22.94 10.10 -41.91
N ARG A 24 -22.64 9.15 -41.03
CA ARG A 24 -22.19 7.80 -41.35
C ARG A 24 -22.80 6.76 -40.40
N PRO A 25 -24.08 6.40 -40.60
CA PRO A 25 -24.71 5.34 -39.81
C PRO A 25 -23.97 4.02 -40.03
N ASN A 26 -23.74 3.27 -38.94
CA ASN A 26 -23.05 1.97 -38.93
C ASN A 26 -21.58 1.99 -39.38
N SER A 27 -20.87 3.11 -39.19
CA SER A 27 -19.43 3.13 -39.42
C SER A 27 -18.65 2.62 -38.21
N GLN A 28 -17.65 1.75 -38.45
CA GLN A 28 -16.70 1.31 -37.40
C GLN A 28 -16.04 2.49 -36.67
N MET A 29 -15.84 3.61 -37.37
CA MET A 29 -15.32 4.84 -36.77
C MET A 29 -16.30 5.44 -35.75
N GLY A 30 -17.59 5.47 -36.07
CA GLY A 30 -18.62 5.96 -35.14
C GLY A 30 -18.71 5.10 -33.88
N GLU A 31 -18.63 3.78 -34.03
CA GLU A 31 -18.58 2.85 -32.89
C GLU A 31 -17.32 3.04 -32.03
N ALA A 32 -16.14 3.20 -32.65
CA ALA A 32 -14.90 3.48 -31.93
C ALA A 32 -14.93 4.82 -31.17
N CYS A 33 -15.55 5.84 -31.77
CA CYS A 33 -15.78 7.13 -31.13
C CYS A 33 -16.75 7.02 -29.93
N LEU A 34 -17.79 6.19 -30.02
CA LEU A 34 -18.68 5.92 -28.88
C LEU A 34 -17.97 5.21 -27.73
N VAL A 35 -17.14 4.22 -28.02
CA VAL A 35 -16.33 3.54 -27.00
C VAL A 35 -15.38 4.53 -26.31
N SER A 36 -14.74 5.41 -27.09
CA SER A 36 -13.87 6.46 -26.54
C SER A 36 -14.64 7.47 -25.69
N LEU A 37 -15.84 7.88 -26.13
CA LEU A 37 -16.70 8.80 -25.39
C LEU A 37 -17.10 8.22 -24.02
N LYS A 38 -17.46 6.94 -23.97
CA LYS A 38 -17.77 6.25 -22.69
C LYS A 38 -16.56 6.14 -21.78
N GLN A 39 -15.38 5.81 -22.33
CA GLN A 39 -14.14 5.80 -21.54
C GLN A 39 -13.76 7.18 -21.02
N ARG A 40 -14.13 8.25 -21.74
CA ARG A 40 -13.87 9.62 -21.28
C ARG A 40 -14.87 10.07 -20.23
N LEU A 41 -16.11 9.60 -20.30
CA LEU A 41 -17.12 9.82 -19.27
C LEU A 41 -16.67 9.31 -17.88
N THR A 42 -15.98 8.17 -17.82
CA THR A 42 -15.41 7.65 -16.55
C THR A 42 -14.28 8.51 -15.98
N ASN A 43 -13.70 9.42 -16.77
CA ASN A 43 -12.63 10.32 -16.36
C ASN A 43 -13.12 11.72 -15.98
N VAL A 44 -14.43 12.00 -16.09
CA VAL A 44 -15.03 13.26 -15.62
C VAL A 44 -15.18 13.20 -14.10
N THR A 45 -14.36 13.97 -13.38
CA THR A 45 -14.27 13.85 -11.90
C THR A 45 -15.25 14.74 -11.14
N ASP A 46 -15.92 15.67 -11.82
CA ASP A 46 -16.73 16.72 -11.19
C ASP A 46 -18.24 16.38 -11.31
N MET A 47 -18.60 15.14 -10.93
CA MET A 47 -19.96 14.58 -10.96
C MET A 47 -20.79 15.03 -9.75
N THR A 48 -21.07 16.32 -9.63
CA THR A 48 -22.07 16.81 -8.67
C THR A 48 -23.48 16.57 -9.19
N ALA A 49 -24.49 16.60 -8.30
CA ALA A 49 -25.89 16.44 -8.70
C ALA A 49 -26.31 17.45 -9.78
N SER A 50 -25.83 18.70 -9.70
CA SER A 50 -26.08 19.74 -10.72
C SER A 50 -25.47 19.40 -12.08
N THR A 51 -24.24 18.86 -12.08
CA THR A 51 -23.54 18.46 -13.32
C THR A 51 -24.19 17.25 -13.94
N LEU A 52 -24.60 16.27 -13.13
CA LEU A 52 -25.29 15.07 -13.59
C LEU A 52 -26.64 15.42 -14.23
N SER A 53 -27.47 16.24 -13.58
CA SER A 53 -28.73 16.71 -14.17
C SER A 53 -28.52 17.39 -15.53
N ALA A 54 -27.53 18.28 -15.63
CA ALA A 54 -27.22 18.95 -16.90
C ALA A 54 -26.73 17.97 -17.99
N LEU A 55 -25.97 16.93 -17.62
CA LEU A 55 -25.52 15.89 -18.54
C LEU A 55 -26.68 15.01 -19.02
N TYR A 56 -27.60 14.65 -18.12
CA TYR A 56 -28.82 13.89 -18.48
C TYR A 56 -29.62 14.63 -19.55
N ASP A 57 -29.88 15.93 -19.34
CA ASP A 57 -30.60 16.76 -20.30
C ASP A 57 -29.90 16.82 -21.68
N LYS A 58 -28.56 16.82 -21.69
CA LYS A 58 -27.76 16.89 -22.93
C LYS A 58 -27.71 15.56 -23.68
N VAL A 59 -27.69 14.43 -22.98
CA VAL A 59 -27.77 13.11 -23.60
C VAL A 59 -29.16 12.87 -24.18
N GLU A 60 -30.21 13.30 -23.47
CA GLU A 60 -31.59 13.22 -23.94
C GLU A 60 -31.80 14.07 -25.21
N ALA A 61 -31.25 15.29 -25.24
CA ALA A 61 -31.33 16.20 -26.37
C ALA A 61 -30.45 15.80 -27.57
N ALA A 62 -29.51 14.87 -27.42
CA ALA A 62 -28.62 14.46 -28.50
C ALA A 62 -29.37 13.65 -29.57
N GLU A 63 -29.05 13.87 -30.85
CA GLU A 63 -29.58 13.08 -31.97
C GLU A 63 -28.84 11.73 -32.09
N LEU A 64 -29.07 10.86 -31.11
CA LEU A 64 -28.48 9.53 -31.02
C LEU A 64 -29.56 8.44 -31.02
N PRO A 65 -29.28 7.24 -31.57
CA PRO A 65 -30.13 6.08 -31.40
C PRO A 65 -30.41 5.77 -29.93
N GLN A 66 -31.64 5.37 -29.61
CA GLN A 66 -32.08 5.17 -28.23
C GLN A 66 -31.21 4.17 -27.46
N ASN A 67 -30.79 3.08 -28.12
CA ASN A 67 -29.91 2.08 -27.51
C ASN A 67 -28.56 2.66 -27.06
N ILE A 68 -28.05 3.69 -27.74
CA ILE A 68 -26.79 4.35 -27.36
C ILE A 68 -27.04 5.33 -26.21
N LYS A 69 -28.17 6.04 -26.21
CA LYS A 69 -28.56 6.90 -25.09
C LYS A 69 -28.70 6.09 -23.82
N ASP A 70 -29.46 5.00 -23.85
CA ASP A 70 -29.69 4.12 -22.71
C ASP A 70 -28.37 3.60 -22.12
N ASP A 71 -27.41 3.26 -23.00
CA ASP A 71 -26.10 2.74 -22.61
C ASP A 71 -25.18 3.84 -22.00
N ILE A 72 -25.25 5.07 -22.51
CA ILE A 72 -24.58 6.23 -21.89
C ILE A 72 -25.22 6.56 -20.53
N LEU A 73 -26.54 6.57 -20.45
CA LEU A 73 -27.30 6.82 -19.22
C LEU A 73 -26.98 5.74 -18.17
N GLN A 74 -26.96 4.47 -18.54
CA GLN A 74 -26.56 3.37 -17.67
C GLN A 74 -25.11 3.51 -17.20
N THR A 75 -24.22 4.01 -18.05
CA THR A 75 -22.83 4.32 -17.65
C THR A 75 -22.81 5.47 -16.63
N MET A 76 -23.61 6.51 -16.81
CA MET A 76 -23.75 7.62 -15.85
C MET A 76 -24.34 7.15 -14.51
N ASP A 77 -25.36 6.29 -14.53
CA ASP A 77 -25.98 5.70 -13.34
C ASP A 77 -25.00 4.78 -12.60
N SER A 78 -24.23 3.99 -13.36
CA SER A 78 -23.18 3.15 -12.77
C SER A 78 -22.10 4.01 -12.13
N LEU A 79 -21.77 5.17 -12.71
CA LEU A 79 -20.84 6.12 -12.11
C LEU A 79 -21.43 6.79 -10.86
N SER A 80 -22.70 7.18 -10.83
CA SER A 80 -23.32 7.80 -9.66
C SER A 80 -23.48 6.82 -8.48
N VAL A 81 -23.93 5.58 -8.75
CA VAL A 81 -24.00 4.49 -7.75
C VAL A 81 -22.60 4.05 -7.31
N SER A 82 -21.63 4.02 -8.23
CA SER A 82 -20.22 3.82 -7.89
C SER A 82 -19.63 5.01 -7.15
N THR A 83 -20.22 6.21 -7.19
CA THR A 83 -19.72 7.36 -6.39
C THR A 83 -20.20 7.24 -4.94
N GLU A 84 -21.39 6.69 -4.71
CA GLU A 84 -21.89 6.38 -3.36
C GLU A 84 -21.23 5.14 -2.75
N SER A 85 -20.89 4.13 -3.57
CA SER A 85 -20.20 2.91 -3.13
C SER A 85 -18.66 2.95 -3.27
N ASN A 86 -18.10 3.85 -4.09
CA ASN A 86 -16.73 4.36 -3.97
C ASN A 86 -16.68 5.62 -3.10
N LEU A 87 -17.20 5.50 -1.88
CA LEU A 87 -16.43 5.93 -0.72
C LEU A 87 -15.14 5.10 -0.56
N GLN A 88 -14.44 4.76 -1.65
CA GLN A 88 -13.01 4.95 -1.63
C GLN A 88 -12.84 6.46 -1.41
N LEU A 89 -12.72 6.81 -0.12
CA LEU A 89 -11.79 7.82 0.30
C LEU A 89 -10.52 7.65 -0.55
N GLU A 90 -10.49 8.27 -1.73
CA GLU A 90 -9.24 8.65 -2.35
C GLU A 90 -8.60 9.53 -1.29
N THR A 91 -7.80 8.88 -0.46
CA THR A 91 -6.88 9.48 0.46
C THR A 91 -5.83 10.14 -0.41
N LYS A 92 -6.24 11.20 -1.11
CA LYS A 92 -5.39 12.02 -1.96
C LYS A 92 -4.26 12.47 -1.05
N ALA A 93 -3.11 11.84 -1.25
CA ALA A 93 -2.04 11.94 -0.29
C ALA A 93 -1.65 13.41 -0.11
N SER A 94 -1.51 13.83 1.13
CA SER A 94 -1.25 15.22 1.46
C SER A 94 0.24 15.53 1.29
N SER A 95 0.59 16.62 0.62
CA SER A 95 1.98 17.07 0.55
C SER A 95 2.28 18.03 1.70
N LEU A 96 3.20 17.63 2.58
CA LEU A 96 3.79 18.48 3.60
C LEU A 96 5.25 18.70 3.22
N HIS A 97 5.59 19.92 2.81
CA HIS A 97 6.94 20.24 2.30
C HIS A 97 7.92 20.57 3.43
N CYS A 98 7.43 21.04 4.57
CA CYS A 98 8.25 21.42 5.71
C CYS A 98 7.59 20.92 7.00
N LEU A 99 8.11 19.84 7.56
CA LEU A 99 7.64 19.27 8.83
C LEU A 99 8.03 20.07 10.09
N PRO A 100 9.28 20.59 10.23
CA PRO A 100 9.73 21.21 11.49
C PRO A 100 8.79 22.25 12.12
N PRO A 101 8.15 23.18 11.37
CA PRO A 101 7.23 24.16 11.93
C PRO A 101 5.96 23.54 12.56
N TYR A 102 5.56 22.35 12.10
CA TYR A 102 4.35 21.65 12.51
C TYR A 102 4.51 20.79 13.75
N LEU A 103 5.74 20.53 14.18
CA LEU A 103 6.02 19.83 15.43
C LEU A 103 5.75 20.75 16.61
N THR A 104 5.23 20.21 17.72
CA THR A 104 5.03 20.98 18.95
C THR A 104 6.31 21.05 19.78
N THR A 105 6.33 21.93 20.78
CA THR A 105 7.43 21.98 21.75
C THR A 105 7.58 20.65 22.50
N ALA A 106 6.47 19.96 22.78
CA ALA A 106 6.48 18.65 23.41
C ALA A 106 7.10 17.59 22.49
N ASP A 107 6.74 17.60 21.19
CA ASP A 107 7.35 16.70 20.20
C ASP A 107 8.87 16.92 20.15
N TRP A 108 9.32 18.18 20.03
CA TRP A 108 10.75 18.50 19.98
C TRP A 108 11.51 18.05 21.21
N LYS A 109 10.93 18.26 22.40
CA LYS A 109 11.51 17.80 23.66
C LYS A 109 11.69 16.28 23.66
N ALA A 110 10.64 15.54 23.28
CA ALA A 110 10.71 14.09 23.20
C ALA A 110 11.72 13.60 22.15
N LEU A 111 11.73 14.22 20.97
CA LEU A 111 12.63 13.91 19.86
C LEU A 111 14.11 14.12 20.22
N SER A 112 14.42 15.10 21.06
CA SER A 112 15.80 15.38 21.49
C SER A 112 16.38 14.35 22.46
N GLN A 113 15.54 13.47 23.01
CA GLN A 113 15.91 12.53 24.09
C GLN A 113 15.75 11.07 23.70
N CYS A 114 15.07 10.78 22.58
CA CYS A 114 14.67 9.42 22.22
C CYS A 114 15.57 8.79 21.16
N HIS A 115 15.45 7.47 21.00
CA HIS A 115 16.11 6.73 19.93
C HIS A 115 15.43 6.98 18.57
N VAL A 116 16.13 6.73 17.45
CA VAL A 116 15.63 7.05 16.10
C VAL A 116 14.30 6.38 15.76
N LEU A 117 14.04 5.16 16.27
CA LEU A 117 12.78 4.44 16.07
C LEU A 117 11.61 5.11 16.81
N ASP A 118 11.84 5.57 18.04
CA ASP A 118 10.86 6.36 18.78
C ASP A 118 10.61 7.71 18.10
N ALA A 119 11.66 8.32 17.53
CA ALA A 119 11.53 9.54 16.76
C ALA A 119 10.66 9.36 15.51
N MET A 120 10.80 8.24 14.79
CA MET A 120 9.92 7.89 13.67
C MET A 120 8.46 7.76 14.11
N ARG A 121 8.21 7.15 15.28
CA ARG A 121 6.85 7.04 15.84
C ARG A 121 6.28 8.41 16.19
N ILE A 122 7.00 9.25 16.93
CA ILE A 122 6.54 10.60 17.33
C ILE A 122 6.18 11.43 16.09
N ILE A 123 7.06 11.43 15.07
CA ILE A 123 6.80 12.14 13.81
C ILE A 123 5.55 11.56 13.12
N SER A 124 5.40 10.23 13.09
CA SER A 124 4.24 9.57 12.50
C SER A 124 2.94 9.94 13.21
N GLU A 125 2.93 9.93 14.54
CA GLU A 125 1.78 10.33 15.35
C GLU A 125 1.37 11.77 15.08
N ARG A 126 2.34 12.70 15.01
CA ARG A 126 2.05 14.10 14.67
C ARG A 126 1.44 14.24 13.28
N MET A 127 2.02 13.57 12.28
CA MET A 127 1.48 13.58 10.91
C MET A 127 0.05 13.03 10.86
N LYS A 128 -0.26 11.95 11.59
CA LYS A 128 -1.61 11.40 11.70
C LYS A 128 -2.58 12.37 12.37
N LYS A 129 -2.17 13.04 13.45
CA LYS A 129 -2.98 14.10 14.13
C LYS A 129 -3.30 15.27 13.20
N LEU A 130 -2.39 15.61 12.28
CA LEU A 130 -2.63 16.62 11.24
C LEU A 130 -3.61 16.16 10.15
N GLY A 131 -4.05 14.90 10.17
CA GLY A 131 -4.97 14.33 9.18
C GLY A 131 -4.28 13.68 7.97
N ILE A 132 -2.95 13.52 8.00
CA ILE A 132 -2.22 12.85 6.91
C ILE A 132 -2.55 11.35 6.95
N LYS A 133 -3.14 10.84 5.88
CA LYS A 133 -3.54 9.42 5.76
C LYS A 133 -2.50 8.57 5.04
N SER A 134 -1.83 9.16 4.05
CA SER A 134 -0.79 8.54 3.23
C SER A 134 0.33 9.54 2.98
N MET A 135 1.58 9.08 3.04
CA MET A 135 2.75 9.91 2.85
C MET A 135 3.14 9.97 1.38
N LYS A 136 3.10 11.17 0.80
CA LYS A 136 3.78 11.44 -0.48
C LYS A 136 5.30 11.37 -0.28
N GLU A 137 6.00 11.17 -1.40
CA GLU A 137 7.46 11.16 -1.46
C GLU A 137 8.08 12.42 -0.81
N GLU A 138 7.51 13.61 -1.06
CA GLU A 138 7.93 14.86 -0.43
C GLU A 138 7.74 14.88 1.10
N THR A 139 6.61 14.35 1.59
CA THR A 139 6.31 14.25 3.02
C THR A 139 7.30 13.31 3.71
N ASN A 140 7.59 12.16 3.10
CA ASN A 140 8.58 11.22 3.60
C ASN A 140 9.99 11.86 3.61
N LYS A 141 10.34 12.58 2.53
CA LYS A 141 11.60 13.30 2.42
C LYS A 141 11.80 14.33 3.52
N THR A 142 10.82 15.18 3.81
CA THR A 142 10.97 16.16 4.90
C THR A 142 11.01 15.50 6.26
N ALA A 143 10.29 14.40 6.48
CA ALA A 143 10.31 13.69 7.75
C ALA A 143 11.67 13.02 8.01
N VAL A 144 12.24 12.34 7.00
CA VAL A 144 13.59 11.78 7.08
C VAL A 144 14.65 12.87 7.21
N ALA A 145 14.49 14.02 6.55
CA ALA A 145 15.39 15.15 6.72
C ALA A 145 15.39 15.68 8.17
N THR A 146 14.21 15.72 8.81
CA THR A 146 14.10 16.05 10.24
C THR A 146 14.79 15.01 11.12
N LEU A 147 14.62 13.71 10.84
CA LEU A 147 15.32 12.64 11.56
C LEU A 147 16.85 12.73 11.41
N LEU A 148 17.34 13.05 10.21
CA LEU A 148 18.77 13.25 9.97
C LEU A 148 19.30 14.49 10.69
N HIS A 149 18.51 15.57 10.75
CA HIS A 149 18.87 16.74 11.54
C HIS A 149 19.03 16.37 13.02
N LEU A 150 18.07 15.65 13.61
CA LEU A 150 18.15 15.17 14.99
C LEU A 150 19.40 14.30 15.19
N HIS A 151 19.63 13.32 14.31
CA HIS A 151 20.76 12.40 14.40
C HIS A 151 22.12 13.13 14.34
N VAL A 152 22.32 13.98 13.34
CA VAL A 152 23.61 14.62 13.07
C VAL A 152 23.84 15.85 13.94
N THR A 153 22.82 16.70 14.09
CA THR A 153 22.98 18.03 14.68
C THR A 153 22.71 18.02 16.18
N VAL A 154 21.67 17.31 16.63
CA VAL A 154 21.29 17.26 18.04
C VAL A 154 22.08 16.18 18.77
N HIS A 155 22.09 14.95 18.23
CA HIS A 155 22.75 13.80 18.88
C HIS A 155 24.24 13.69 18.53
N LYS A 156 24.76 14.58 17.67
CA LYS A 156 26.18 14.66 17.27
C LYS A 156 26.76 13.38 16.67
N ASN A 157 25.91 12.57 16.02
CA ASN A 157 26.35 11.37 15.33
C ASN A 157 26.85 11.69 13.91
N PRO A 158 27.72 10.84 13.34
CA PRO A 158 28.14 10.98 11.95
C PRO A 158 26.95 10.84 10.99
N LEU A 159 27.06 11.45 9.81
CA LEU A 159 26.06 11.28 8.76
C LEU A 159 26.00 9.80 8.33
N PRO A 160 24.82 9.15 8.35
CA PRO A 160 24.70 7.76 7.89
C PRO A 160 24.99 7.62 6.39
N CYS A 161 25.42 6.43 5.97
CA CYS A 161 25.59 6.15 4.55
C CYS A 161 24.24 6.11 3.81
N ALA A 162 24.25 6.29 2.49
CA ALA A 162 23.03 6.37 1.69
C ALA A 162 22.09 5.17 1.86
N TRP A 163 22.64 3.96 2.01
CA TRP A 163 21.85 2.74 2.26
C TRP A 163 21.13 2.77 3.61
N THR A 164 21.80 3.25 4.66
CA THR A 164 21.17 3.42 5.98
C THR A 164 20.07 4.48 5.92
N ILE A 165 20.29 5.59 5.20
CA ILE A 165 19.27 6.62 4.99
C ILE A 165 18.07 6.04 4.21
N TYR A 166 18.32 5.21 3.20
CA TYR A 166 17.24 4.52 2.48
C TYR A 166 16.44 3.58 3.40
N GLY A 167 17.13 2.85 4.29
CA GLY A 167 16.48 2.07 5.34
C GLY A 167 15.54 2.92 6.18
N MET A 168 15.99 4.09 6.63
CA MET A 168 15.14 5.03 7.38
C MET A 168 13.90 5.48 6.61
N VAL A 169 13.99 5.66 5.28
CA VAL A 169 12.83 6.01 4.42
C VAL A 169 11.81 4.87 4.40
N VAL A 170 12.27 3.62 4.32
CA VAL A 170 11.42 2.42 4.32
C VAL A 170 10.81 2.20 5.70
N ASP A 171 11.63 2.26 6.75
CA ASP A 171 11.21 2.06 8.12
C ASP A 171 10.18 3.11 8.54
N LEU A 172 10.41 4.40 8.21
CA LEU A 172 9.45 5.45 8.51
C LEU A 172 8.09 5.20 7.83
N ALA A 173 8.08 4.71 6.58
CA ALA A 173 6.85 4.35 5.89
C ALA A 173 6.11 3.20 6.60
N GLN A 174 6.85 2.19 7.06
CA GLN A 174 6.27 1.10 7.84
C GLN A 174 5.74 1.57 9.19
N VAL A 175 6.52 2.34 9.95
CA VAL A 175 6.11 2.90 11.24
C VAL A 175 4.85 3.75 11.09
N PHE A 176 4.80 4.63 10.09
CA PHE A 176 3.63 5.46 9.82
C PHE A 176 2.35 4.65 9.53
N ASN A 177 2.48 3.54 8.78
CA ASN A 177 1.33 2.69 8.45
C ASN A 177 0.81 1.93 9.67
N HIS A 178 1.67 1.53 10.60
CA HIS A 178 1.30 0.84 11.85
C HIS A 178 0.97 1.79 13.00
N THR A 179 1.20 3.10 12.83
CA THR A 179 0.88 4.10 13.85
C THR A 179 -0.62 4.40 13.82
N GLU A 180 -1.33 3.93 14.84
CA GLU A 180 -2.75 4.20 15.05
C GLU A 180 -2.93 5.39 15.99
N VAL A 181 -3.42 6.50 15.45
CA VAL A 181 -3.81 7.68 16.22
C VAL A 181 -5.14 8.17 15.69
N GLY A 182 -6.06 8.49 16.61
CA GLY A 182 -7.34 9.12 16.26
C GLY A 182 -7.10 10.41 15.49
N GLN A 183 -7.66 10.52 14.28
CA GLN A 183 -7.55 11.72 13.47
C GLN A 183 -8.41 12.83 14.08
N SER A 184 -7.79 13.95 14.42
CA SER A 184 -8.50 15.09 15.00
C SER A 184 -9.06 16.04 13.94
N VAL A 185 -8.52 16.00 12.72
CA VAL A 185 -8.90 16.88 11.61
C VAL A 185 -8.83 16.14 10.26
N PRO A 186 -9.62 16.56 9.27
CA PRO A 186 -9.46 16.09 7.90
C PRO A 186 -8.11 16.55 7.32
N GLY A 187 -7.45 15.66 6.59
CA GLY A 187 -6.20 15.95 5.90
C GLY A 187 -6.35 17.00 4.81
N LEU A 188 -5.32 17.84 4.66
CA LEU A 188 -5.27 18.87 3.62
C LEU A 188 -4.63 18.31 2.35
N LYS A 189 -5.00 18.80 1.16
CA LYS A 189 -4.32 18.40 -0.09
C LYS A 189 -2.84 18.82 -0.10
N MET A 190 -2.57 20.02 0.40
CA MET A 190 -1.26 20.63 0.51
C MET A 190 -1.22 21.43 1.81
N TYR A 191 -0.19 21.19 2.62
CA TYR A 191 0.05 21.97 3.83
C TYR A 191 0.88 23.21 3.47
N PRO A 192 0.55 24.39 4.04
CA PRO A 192 1.37 25.58 3.86
C PRO A 192 2.76 25.41 4.48
N SER A 193 3.69 26.31 4.17
CA SER A 193 5.04 26.27 4.76
C SER A 193 5.05 26.64 6.24
N SER A 194 4.05 27.39 6.71
CA SER A 194 3.89 27.76 8.11
C SER A 194 2.48 27.39 8.58
N PRO A 195 2.34 26.76 9.76
CA PRO A 195 1.04 26.48 10.38
C PRO A 195 0.19 27.73 10.61
N SER A 196 0.81 28.92 10.72
CA SER A 196 0.12 30.20 10.95
C SER A 196 -0.85 30.58 9.82
N GLN A 197 -0.65 30.01 8.63
CA GLN A 197 -1.51 30.22 7.46
C GLN A 197 -2.79 29.36 7.49
N LEU A 198 -2.91 28.45 8.47
CA LEU A 198 -4.11 27.63 8.66
C LEU A 198 -5.15 28.36 9.51
N ALA A 199 -6.42 28.02 9.29
CA ALA A 199 -7.51 28.57 10.09
C ALA A 199 -7.33 28.21 11.58
N LYS A 200 -7.56 29.18 12.47
CA LYS A 200 -7.39 29.00 13.93
C LYS A 200 -8.23 27.84 14.48
N ASP A 201 -9.45 27.66 13.97
CA ASP A 201 -10.31 26.55 14.37
C ASP A 201 -9.77 25.18 13.93
N TRP A 202 -9.10 25.13 12.78
CA TRP A 202 -8.43 23.92 12.32
C TRP A 202 -7.23 23.59 13.24
N LEU A 203 -6.41 24.60 13.57
CA LEU A 203 -5.27 24.42 14.48
C LEU A 203 -5.72 23.94 15.87
N LYS A 204 -6.77 24.55 16.43
CA LYS A 204 -7.33 24.15 17.72
C LYS A 204 -7.81 22.69 17.71
N LYS A 205 -8.43 22.24 16.61
CA LYS A 205 -8.84 20.83 16.47
C LYS A 205 -7.64 19.90 16.28
N ALA A 206 -6.64 20.29 15.50
CA ALA A 206 -5.47 19.46 15.19
C ALA A 206 -4.51 19.27 16.38
N TYR A 207 -4.38 20.29 17.23
CA TYR A 207 -3.41 20.32 18.32
C TYR A 207 -4.06 20.28 19.73
N GLY A 208 -5.36 20.55 19.85
CA GLY A 208 -6.06 20.55 21.14
C GLY A 208 -5.55 21.65 22.07
N ASN A 209 -4.87 21.24 23.14
CA ASN A 209 -4.24 22.14 24.12
C ASN A 209 -2.79 22.49 23.78
N GLU A 210 -2.22 21.85 22.76
CA GLU A 210 -0.87 22.13 22.28
C GLU A 210 -0.87 23.18 21.17
N GLU A 211 0.31 23.70 20.84
CA GLU A 211 0.51 24.59 19.70
C GLU A 211 1.74 24.16 18.88
N PRO A 212 1.74 24.36 17.55
CA PRO A 212 2.93 24.17 16.73
C PRO A 212 4.05 25.09 17.21
N SER A 213 5.27 24.57 17.28
CA SER A 213 6.45 25.33 17.70
C SER A 213 6.83 26.46 16.75
N MET A 214 6.33 26.43 15.50
CA MET A 214 6.70 27.38 14.44
C MET A 214 8.22 27.46 14.23
N SER A 215 8.92 26.35 14.46
CA SER A 215 10.37 26.29 14.30
C SER A 215 10.80 26.74 12.91
N ASP A 216 11.82 27.61 12.87
CA ASP A 216 12.49 28.11 11.66
C ASP A 216 13.58 27.16 11.13
N LEU A 217 13.63 25.94 11.67
CA LEU A 217 14.63 24.96 11.30
C LEU A 217 14.57 24.60 9.82
N SER A 218 15.65 24.91 9.10
CA SER A 218 15.85 24.46 7.72
C SER A 218 16.53 23.10 7.68
N VAL A 219 15.82 22.10 7.12
CA VAL A 219 16.36 20.75 6.87
C VAL A 219 16.81 20.56 5.41
N ALA A 220 16.85 21.63 4.62
CA ALA A 220 17.14 21.60 3.19
C ALA A 220 18.52 21.02 2.84
N THR A 221 19.49 21.19 3.73
CA THR A 221 20.86 20.64 3.59
C THR A 221 20.91 19.12 3.57
N PHE A 222 19.87 18.43 4.07
CA PHE A 222 19.77 16.98 4.05
C PHE A 222 19.06 16.43 2.80
N TYR A 223 18.25 17.22 2.10
CA TYR A 223 17.47 16.76 0.95
C TYR A 223 18.26 16.07 -0.16
N PRO A 224 19.45 16.55 -0.58
CA PRO A 224 20.24 15.90 -1.62
C PRO A 224 20.84 14.54 -1.19
N LYS A 225 20.81 14.23 0.11
CA LYS A 225 21.42 13.04 0.71
C LYS A 225 20.42 11.91 0.92
N ILE A 226 19.12 12.13 0.63
CA ILE A 226 18.04 11.19 0.93
C ILE A 226 17.65 10.43 -0.35
N PRO A 227 18.07 9.16 -0.51
CA PRO A 227 17.54 8.28 -1.54
C PRO A 227 16.10 7.89 -1.20
N LEU A 228 15.12 8.36 -1.98
CA LEU A 228 13.70 8.05 -1.74
C LEU A 228 13.25 6.74 -2.41
N ARG A 229 14.02 6.27 -3.39
CA ARG A 229 13.71 5.10 -4.21
C ARG A 229 14.94 4.19 -4.30
N SER A 230 14.71 2.89 -4.45
CA SER A 230 15.78 1.90 -4.64
C SER A 230 16.59 2.12 -5.92
N THR A 231 16.07 2.90 -6.87
CA THR A 231 16.74 3.28 -8.13
C THR A 231 17.54 4.57 -8.03
N SER A 232 17.69 5.16 -6.84
CA SER A 232 18.45 6.40 -6.65
C SER A 232 19.93 6.22 -7.02
N SER A 233 20.53 7.21 -7.67
CA SER A 233 21.96 7.24 -7.97
C SER A 233 22.84 7.24 -6.73
N LEU A 234 22.30 7.66 -5.58
CA LEU A 234 22.99 7.60 -4.29
C LEU A 234 23.23 6.16 -3.80
N LEU A 235 22.55 5.17 -4.39
CA LEU A 235 22.60 3.76 -4.01
C LEU A 235 23.42 2.89 -4.99
N TRP A 236 24.26 3.50 -5.84
CA TRP A 236 25.09 2.76 -6.80
C TRP A 236 26.22 1.94 -6.16
N ALA A 237 26.67 2.33 -4.97
CA ALA A 237 27.63 1.53 -4.21
C ALA A 237 26.97 0.26 -3.64
N GLU A 238 27.75 -0.81 -3.44
CA GLU A 238 27.25 -2.05 -2.86
C GLU A 238 26.65 -1.80 -1.47
N ALA A 239 25.49 -2.40 -1.20
CA ALA A 239 24.85 -2.30 0.10
C ALA A 239 25.72 -2.96 1.19
N PRO A 240 25.98 -2.28 2.32
CA PRO A 240 26.57 -2.91 3.49
C PRO A 240 25.78 -4.16 3.90
N ALA A 241 26.44 -5.15 4.52
CA ALA A 241 25.83 -6.45 4.85
C ALA A 241 24.45 -6.34 5.53
N HIS A 242 24.29 -5.39 6.46
CA HIS A 242 23.03 -5.15 7.17
C HIS A 242 21.91 -4.52 6.32
N CYS A 243 22.25 -3.86 5.20
CA CYS A 243 21.30 -3.23 4.28
C CYS A 243 21.02 -4.05 3.02
N LYS A 244 21.61 -5.24 2.86
CA LYS A 244 21.44 -6.05 1.63
C LYS A 244 19.99 -6.39 1.32
N HIS A 245 19.14 -6.55 2.34
CA HIS A 245 17.71 -6.81 2.17
C HIS A 245 16.94 -5.65 1.52
N LEU A 246 17.45 -4.42 1.59
CA LEU A 246 16.86 -3.22 0.97
C LEU A 246 17.21 -3.11 -0.51
N GLN A 247 18.25 -3.81 -0.95
CA GLN A 247 18.61 -3.87 -2.35
C GLN A 247 17.58 -4.72 -3.08
N LYS A 248 16.57 -4.06 -3.67
CA LYS A 248 15.75 -4.72 -4.69
C LYS A 248 16.71 -5.18 -5.77
N GLY A 249 16.74 -6.47 -6.04
CA GLY A 249 17.64 -7.06 -7.03
C GLY A 249 17.55 -6.25 -8.32
N ASN A 250 18.57 -5.44 -8.58
CA ASN A 250 18.97 -5.19 -9.94
C ASN A 250 19.49 -6.56 -10.40
N ALA A 251 18.56 -7.43 -10.81
CA ALA A 251 18.89 -8.38 -11.83
C ALA A 251 19.47 -7.53 -12.95
N LYS A 252 20.81 -7.55 -13.07
CA LYS A 252 21.41 -7.33 -14.38
C LYS A 252 20.52 -8.12 -15.34
N LYS A 253 20.02 -7.47 -16.38
CA LYS A 253 19.49 -8.16 -17.55
C LYS A 253 20.65 -8.92 -18.21
N GLU A 254 21.13 -9.96 -17.56
CA GLU A 254 21.75 -11.08 -18.24
C GLU A 254 20.60 -12.03 -18.50
N HIS A 255 20.16 -12.02 -19.76
CA HIS A 255 19.25 -13.01 -20.32
C HIS A 255 19.95 -14.37 -20.21
N ALA A 256 19.81 -15.04 -19.08
CA ALA A 256 20.09 -16.46 -18.97
C ALA A 256 18.88 -17.07 -18.28
N ASP A 257 18.05 -17.76 -19.06
CA ASP A 257 17.03 -18.64 -18.52
C ASP A 257 17.67 -19.51 -17.43
N PRO A 258 17.04 -19.67 -16.25
CA PRO A 258 17.57 -20.52 -15.18
C PRO A 258 17.86 -21.96 -15.66
N LEU A 259 17.15 -22.38 -16.71
CA LEU A 259 17.39 -23.63 -17.41
C LEU A 259 18.70 -23.62 -18.21
N MET A 260 18.98 -22.55 -18.95
CA MET A 260 20.20 -22.40 -19.76
C MET A 260 21.46 -22.30 -18.90
N SER A 261 21.38 -21.64 -17.74
CA SER A 261 22.50 -21.62 -16.79
C SER A 261 22.78 -23.03 -16.24
N LYS A 262 21.73 -23.79 -15.86
CA LYS A 262 21.89 -25.19 -15.43
C LYS A 262 22.37 -26.10 -16.56
N LEU A 263 21.97 -25.84 -17.80
CA LEU A 263 22.40 -26.61 -18.97
C LEU A 263 23.88 -26.35 -19.30
N ASN A 264 24.34 -25.10 -19.20
CA ASN A 264 25.75 -24.76 -19.37
C ASN A 264 26.61 -25.37 -18.27
N ASP A 265 26.17 -25.29 -17.01
CA ASP A 265 26.84 -25.95 -15.88
C ASP A 265 26.96 -27.46 -16.09
N PHE A 266 25.91 -28.07 -16.64
CA PHE A 266 25.90 -29.48 -17.01
C PHE A 266 26.86 -29.77 -18.18
N MET A 267 26.84 -28.96 -19.25
CA MET A 267 27.73 -29.14 -20.40
C MET A 267 29.21 -28.91 -20.06
N GLU A 268 29.54 -27.97 -19.17
CA GLU A 268 30.91 -27.77 -18.69
C GLU A 268 31.40 -28.93 -17.82
N LYS A 269 30.51 -29.53 -17.02
CA LYS A 269 30.81 -30.68 -16.17
C LYS A 269 30.68 -32.02 -16.89
N TRP A 270 30.15 -32.04 -18.11
CA TRP A 270 29.95 -33.24 -18.90
C TRP A 270 31.28 -33.68 -19.53
N ASP A 271 31.99 -34.58 -18.84
CA ASP A 271 33.13 -35.28 -19.41
C ASP A 271 32.67 -36.64 -19.96
N SER A 272 32.59 -36.74 -21.29
CA SER A 272 32.16 -37.95 -22.00
C SER A 272 33.06 -39.16 -21.72
N LYS A 273 34.29 -38.97 -21.23
CA LYS A 273 35.20 -40.07 -20.88
C LYS A 273 34.86 -40.69 -19.52
N GLN A 274 34.44 -39.87 -18.55
CA GLN A 274 34.16 -40.34 -17.19
C GLN A 274 32.91 -41.23 -17.13
N ASP A 275 31.88 -40.92 -17.92
CA ASP A 275 30.68 -41.73 -18.00
C ASP A 275 30.85 -42.99 -18.86
N GLN A 276 31.74 -42.98 -19.87
CA GLN A 276 32.14 -44.19 -20.58
C GLN A 276 32.91 -45.17 -19.69
N GLU A 277 33.82 -44.67 -18.84
CA GLU A 277 34.53 -45.49 -17.85
C GLU A 277 33.58 -46.05 -16.78
N LYS A 278 32.59 -45.27 -16.31
CA LYS A 278 31.56 -45.78 -15.37
C LYS A 278 30.69 -46.86 -16.00
N LEU A 279 30.32 -46.72 -17.27
CA LEU A 279 29.54 -47.74 -17.99
C LEU A 279 30.36 -49.01 -18.26
N GLN A 280 31.65 -48.91 -18.61
CA GLN A 280 32.54 -50.08 -18.74
C GLN A 280 32.80 -50.78 -17.41
N ASN A 281 32.98 -50.02 -16.32
CA ASN A 281 33.17 -50.60 -14.99
C ASN A 281 31.90 -51.29 -14.45
N MET A 282 30.70 -50.80 -14.79
CA MET A 282 29.45 -51.52 -14.46
C MET A 282 29.27 -52.81 -15.27
N GLN A 283 29.81 -52.91 -16.49
CA GLN A 283 29.78 -54.15 -17.26
C GLN A 283 30.76 -55.20 -16.71
N HIS A 284 31.91 -54.79 -16.18
CA HIS A 284 32.88 -55.71 -15.57
C HIS A 284 32.47 -56.19 -14.18
N SER A 285 31.66 -55.42 -13.45
CA SER A 285 31.19 -55.80 -12.12
C SER A 285 29.97 -56.75 -12.11
N ARG A 286 29.47 -57.18 -13.28
CA ARG A 286 28.27 -58.03 -13.42
C ARG A 286 28.54 -59.54 -13.49
N MET A 287 29.78 -59.98 -13.24
CA MET A 287 30.15 -61.41 -13.17
C MET A 287 30.57 -61.83 -11.75
N ASN A 288 29.68 -61.65 -10.77
CA ASN A 288 29.68 -62.46 -9.56
C ASN A 288 28.23 -62.82 -9.20
N PRO A 289 27.83 -64.11 -9.22
CA PRO A 289 26.50 -64.49 -8.79
C PRO A 289 26.38 -64.34 -7.27
N LEU A 290 25.35 -63.60 -6.83
CA LEU A 290 24.99 -63.42 -5.42
C LEU A 290 24.59 -64.77 -4.80
N PRO A 291 25.07 -65.11 -3.58
CA PRO A 291 24.59 -66.29 -2.88
C PRO A 291 23.21 -66.03 -2.30
N LEU A 292 22.24 -66.85 -2.69
CA LEU A 292 20.96 -67.02 -1.98
C LEU A 292 21.25 -67.69 -0.64
N GLN A 293 20.99 -67.00 0.48
CA GLN A 293 20.89 -67.67 1.77
C GLN A 293 19.55 -67.38 2.45
N ASN A 294 19.06 -68.49 3.00
CA ASN A 294 17.71 -68.81 3.36
C ASN A 294 17.51 -68.57 4.87
N THR A 295 16.27 -68.24 5.21
CA THR A 295 15.64 -68.04 6.53
C THR A 295 16.20 -68.88 7.70
N GLY A 296 16.34 -68.28 8.90
CA GLY A 296 16.54 -69.04 10.14
C GLY A 296 16.80 -68.26 11.44
N GLN A 297 15.72 -67.79 12.08
CA GLN A 297 15.47 -67.70 13.54
C GLN A 297 16.35 -66.85 14.51
N GLN A 298 15.61 -66.35 15.52
CA GLN A 298 15.97 -65.79 16.85
C GLN A 298 16.25 -64.28 16.92
N ALA A 299 15.80 -63.51 17.92
CA ALA A 299 14.72 -63.61 18.90
C ALA A 299 14.59 -62.23 19.59
N MET A 300 13.35 -61.87 19.96
CA MET A 300 12.92 -61.15 21.18
C MET A 300 13.27 -59.66 21.42
N SER A 301 12.17 -58.94 21.65
CA SER A 301 11.90 -57.97 22.73
C SER A 301 12.18 -56.47 22.51
N GLY A 302 11.09 -55.69 22.57
CA GLY A 302 11.13 -54.31 23.09
C GLY A 302 10.35 -53.23 22.33
N LEU A 303 9.01 -53.27 22.33
CA LEU A 303 8.18 -52.07 22.06
C LEU A 303 6.87 -52.09 22.88
N PRO A 304 6.54 -50.98 23.58
CA PRO A 304 5.16 -50.52 23.76
C PRO A 304 5.04 -49.08 23.21
N GLY A 305 3.95 -48.57 22.65
CA GLY A 305 2.60 -49.04 22.41
C GLY A 305 1.83 -47.79 21.95
N TRP A 306 1.16 -47.86 20.80
CA TRP A 306 0.24 -46.80 20.33
C TRP A 306 -1.14 -46.97 20.99
N PRO A 307 -1.79 -45.90 21.45
CA PRO A 307 -3.16 -46.00 21.93
C PRO A 307 -4.16 -45.92 20.78
N VAL A 308 -5.12 -46.84 20.88
CA VAL A 308 -6.27 -47.11 20.02
C VAL A 308 -7.39 -46.08 20.26
N GLN A 309 -8.05 -45.62 19.18
CA GLN A 309 -9.34 -44.91 19.23
C GLN A 309 -10.49 -45.86 19.59
N PRO A 310 -11.55 -45.36 20.24
CA PRO A 310 -12.88 -45.96 20.09
C PRO A 310 -13.90 -44.97 19.50
N SER A 311 -14.79 -45.55 18.69
CA SER A 311 -15.90 -44.92 17.97
C SER A 311 -17.23 -45.12 18.71
N ALA A 312 -18.08 -44.09 18.63
CA ALA A 312 -19.55 -44.06 18.54
C ALA A 312 -20.44 -44.63 19.68
N GLY A 313 -21.46 -43.82 20.05
CA GLY A 313 -22.76 -44.35 20.48
C GLY A 313 -23.61 -43.51 21.45
N SER A 314 -24.62 -42.82 20.90
CA SER A 314 -25.99 -42.67 21.44
C SER A 314 -26.36 -41.49 22.37
N ARG A 315 -27.34 -40.72 21.87
CA ARG A 315 -28.24 -39.74 22.55
C ARG A 315 -29.38 -40.50 23.27
N PRO A 316 -30.08 -39.92 24.27
CA PRO A 316 -31.35 -39.25 23.95
C PRO A 316 -31.74 -38.04 24.84
N ASP A 317 -32.85 -37.42 24.45
CA ASP A 317 -33.51 -36.18 24.90
C ASP A 317 -34.05 -36.16 26.35
N HIS A 318 -34.15 -34.98 26.98
CA HIS A 318 -35.42 -34.29 27.31
C HIS A 318 -35.26 -33.09 28.29
N ALA A 319 -36.09 -32.06 28.02
CA ALA A 319 -36.73 -31.07 28.93
C ALA A 319 -35.93 -29.85 29.47
N GLY A 320 -36.37 -28.63 29.07
CA GLY A 320 -36.07 -27.33 29.73
C GLY A 320 -37.00 -27.04 30.92
N PRO A 321 -37.35 -25.78 31.29
CA PRO A 321 -36.79 -24.45 30.98
C PRO A 321 -36.48 -23.57 32.24
N LEU A 322 -36.09 -22.30 31.99
CA LEU A 322 -35.79 -21.09 32.83
C LEU A 322 -36.46 -20.94 34.22
N PRO A 323 -35.92 -20.05 35.09
CA PRO A 323 -36.54 -18.71 35.19
C PRO A 323 -35.61 -17.50 35.40
N VAL A 324 -36.24 -16.34 35.22
CA VAL A 324 -35.85 -14.93 35.26
C VAL A 324 -35.94 -14.35 36.69
N GLN A 325 -35.13 -13.32 37.03
CA GLN A 325 -35.45 -12.22 37.98
C GLN A 325 -34.39 -11.11 37.81
N ASN A 326 -34.70 -9.92 37.26
CA ASN A 326 -35.36 -8.71 37.80
C ASN A 326 -34.69 -8.07 39.04
N GLY A 327 -34.31 -6.79 38.90
CA GLY A 327 -33.93 -5.89 40.00
C GLY A 327 -33.63 -4.45 39.54
N THR A 328 -34.63 -3.57 39.66
CA THR A 328 -34.65 -2.10 39.47
C THR A 328 -33.83 -1.36 40.55
N PRO A 329 -33.52 -0.05 40.40
CA PRO A 329 -34.36 1.04 40.98
C PRO A 329 -34.48 2.28 40.04
N ALA A 330 -35.63 2.94 39.91
CA ALA A 330 -36.34 3.88 40.81
C ALA A 330 -35.71 5.30 40.90
N ALA A 331 -36.59 6.29 40.72
CA ALA A 331 -36.36 7.73 40.57
C ALA A 331 -36.49 8.50 41.92
N GLU A 332 -36.46 9.85 41.80
CA GLU A 332 -36.71 10.91 42.82
C GLU A 332 -35.49 11.33 43.66
N ALA A 333 -34.96 12.56 43.57
CA ALA A 333 -35.49 13.92 43.77
C ALA A 333 -35.21 14.48 45.19
N SER A 334 -34.60 15.67 45.20
CA SER A 334 -34.70 16.74 46.21
C SER A 334 -33.83 16.70 47.49
N ASN A 335 -32.98 17.75 47.57
CA ASN A 335 -32.92 18.77 48.62
C ASN A 335 -31.92 18.72 49.80
N PHE A 336 -31.29 19.90 49.99
CA PHE A 336 -30.72 20.54 51.20
C PHE A 336 -29.56 19.85 51.94
N HIS A 337 -28.35 20.46 51.91
CA HIS A 337 -27.96 21.45 52.92
C HIS A 337 -26.87 22.40 52.44
#